data_AF-A0A0F7CTL2-F1
#
_entry.id   AF-A0A0F7CTL2-F1
#
_cell.length_a   1.000
_cell.length_b   1.000
_cell.length_c   1.000
_cell.angle_alpha   90.00
_cell.angle_beta   90.00
_cell.angle_gamma   90.00
#
_symmetry.space_group_name_H-M   'P 1'
#
loop_
_entity.id
_entity.type
_entity.pdbx_description
1 polymer ?
#
loop_
_entity_poly.entity_id
_entity_poly.type
_entity_poly.pdbx_seq_one_letter_code
_entity_poly.pdbx_strand_id
1 'polypeptide(L)' 'MGIKIDRSAIAKIETGRRPVSDIEIAAIADILTIQLPWLFAESRAWFQQQIEAD' A
#
# COMPACT_ATOMS: atom_id res chain seq x y z
N MET A 1 18.04 6.96 -6.46
CA MET A 1 17.45 7.22 -5.13
C MET A 1 16.43 6.12 -4.90
N GLY A 2 16.51 5.38 -3.80
CA GLY A 2 15.58 4.28 -3.52
C GLY A 2 15.51 4.05 -2.02
N ILE A 3 14.34 3.64 -1.55
CA ILE A 3 14.16 3.24 -0.15
C ILE A 3 14.60 1.79 0.02
N LYS A 4 15.30 1.51 1.12
CA LYS A 4 15.63 0.14 1.50
C LYS A 4 14.53 -0.38 2.41
N ILE A 5 13.81 -1.39 1.93
CA ILE A 5 12.87 -2.17 2.74
C ILE A 5 13.53 -3.52 2.99
N ASP A 6 13.83 -3.82 4.25
CA ASP A 6 14.41 -5.12 4.59
C ASP A 6 13.37 -6.24 4.51
N ARG A 7 13.83 -7.48 4.38
CA ARG A 7 12.95 -8.65 4.19
C ARG A 7 11.95 -8.84 5.35
N SER A 8 12.32 -8.46 6.57
CA SER A 8 11.42 -8.57 7.72
C SER A 8 10.31 -7.51 7.66
N ALA A 9 10.62 -6.31 7.17
CA ALA A 9 9.64 -5.26 6.93
C ALA A 9 8.67 -5.66 5.80
N ILE A 10 9.17 -6.26 4.71
CA ILE A 10 8.33 -6.83 3.64
C ILE A 10 7.38 -7.90 4.22
N ALA A 11 7.90 -8.87 4.98
CA ALA A 11 7.07 -9.93 5.55
C ALA A 11 5.97 -9.39 6.50
N LYS A 12 6.26 -8.31 7.23
CA LYS A 12 5.25 -7.65 8.09
C LYS A 12 4.18 -6.93 7.27
N ILE A 13 4.55 -6.31 6.15
CA ILE A 13 3.59 -5.71 5.21
C ILE A 13 2.68 -6.78 4.63
N GLU A 14 3.25 -7.86 4.09
CA GLU A 14 2.50 -8.95 3.45
C GLU A 14 1.54 -9.66 4.42
N THR A 15 1.91 -9.75 5.70
CA THR A 15 1.07 -10.37 6.74
C THR A 15 0.09 -9.41 7.43
N GLY A 16 0.04 -8.14 6.99
CA GLY A 16 -0.83 -7.13 7.59
C GLY A 16 -0.41 -6.69 9.01
N ARG A 17 0.76 -7.11 9.48
CA ARG A 17 1.30 -6.76 10.81
C ARG A 17 1.94 -5.37 10.85
N ARG A 18 2.10 -4.74 9.69
CA ARG A 18 2.63 -3.39 9.53
C ARG A 18 1.96 -2.70 8.33
N PRO A 19 1.50 -1.45 8.47
CA PRO A 19 1.02 -0.67 7.32
C PRO A 19 2.19 -0.21 6.43
N VAL A 20 1.91 0.03 5.15
CA VAL A 20 2.86 0.63 4.21
C VAL A 20 2.79 2.15 4.34
N SER A 21 3.94 2.83 4.41
CA SER A 21 3.98 4.31 4.43
C SER A 21 3.87 4.92 3.04
N ASP A 22 3.46 6.19 2.93
CA ASP A 22 3.25 6.87 1.64
C ASP A 22 4.49 6.83 0.72
N ILE A 23 5.69 7.02 1.28
CA ILE A 23 6.94 6.94 0.52
C ILE A 23 7.24 5.52 0.04
N GLU A 24 6.86 4.50 0.81
CA GLU A 24 6.95 3.10 0.42
C GLU A 24 5.97 2.77 -0.70
N ILE A 25 4.73 3.26 -0.61
CA ILE A 25 3.73 3.09 -1.67
C ILE A 25 4.22 3.77 -2.96
N ALA A 26 4.77 4.99 -2.87
CA ALA A 26 5.31 5.70 -4.03
C ALA A 26 6.46 4.96 -4.70
N ALA A 27 7.40 4.43 -3.91
CA ALA A 27 8.51 3.65 -4.45
C ALA A 27 8.06 2.31 -5.06
N ILE A 28 7.08 1.63 -4.44
CA ILE A 28 6.51 0.39 -4.98
C ILE A 28 5.81 0.67 -6.32
N ALA A 29 5.04 1.76 -6.42
CA ALA A 29 4.38 2.15 -7.66
C ALA A 29 5.40 2.42 -8.79
N ASP A 30 6.50 3.11 -8.48
CA ASP A 30 7.60 3.39 -9.41
C ASP A 30 8.26 2.10 -9.91
N ILE A 31 8.64 1.19 -9.00
CA ILE A 31 9.26 -0.10 -9.33
C ILE A 31 8.33 -0.96 -10.21
N LEU A 32 7.04 -0.97 -9.91
CA LEU A 32 6.04 -1.75 -10.64
C LEU A 32 5.56 -1.08 -11.93
N THR A 33 5.99 0.16 -12.21
CA THR A 33 5.56 0.95 -13.38
C THR A 33 4.02 1.12 -13.44
N ILE A 34 3.41 1.38 -12.29
CA ILE A 34 1.95 1.57 -12.16
C ILE A 34 1.62 2.96 -11.63
N GLN A 35 0.38 3.42 -11.85
CA GLN A 35 -0.12 4.67 -11.29
C GLN A 35 -0.42 4.50 -9.80
N LEU A 36 0.05 5.42 -8.96
CA LEU A 36 -0.13 5.39 -7.50
C LEU A 36 -1.59 5.12 -7.05
N PRO A 37 -2.63 5.72 -7.66
CA PRO A 37 -4.02 5.45 -7.29
C PRO A 37 -4.48 4.00 -7.50
N TRP A 38 -3.76 3.19 -8.28
CA TRP A 38 -4.07 1.78 -8.49
C TRP A 38 -3.86 0.96 -7.21
N LEU A 39 -2.81 1.27 -6.43
CA LEU A 39 -2.51 0.59 -5.17
C LEU A 39 -3.56 0.82 -4.07
N PHE A 40 -4.43 1.83 -4.23
CA PHE A 40 -5.49 2.17 -3.30
C PHE A 40 -6.88 1.72 -3.78
N ALA A 41 -6.99 0.97 -4.89
CA ALA A 41 -8.29 0.63 -5.48
C ALA A 41 -9.16 -0.21 -4.54
N GLU A 42 -8.61 -1.25 -3.91
CA GLU A 42 -9.35 -2.07 -2.94
C GLU A 42 -9.65 -1.32 -1.64
N SER A 43 -8.72 -0.49 -1.18
CA SER A 43 -8.96 0.36 0.00
C SER A 43 -10.14 1.31 -0.22
N ARG A 44 -10.27 1.91 -1.41
CA ARG A 44 -11.42 2.76 -1.76
C ARG A 44 -12.74 2.00 -1.72
N ALA A 45 -12.77 0.77 -2.21
CA ALA A 45 -13.97 -0.07 -2.17
C ALA A 45 -14.37 -0.40 -0.71
N TRP A 46 -13.39 -0.71 0.15
CA TRP A 46 -13.62 -0.92 1.57
C TRP A 46 -14.13 0.34 2.28
N PHE A 47 -13.51 1.51 2.02
CA PHE A 47 -13.97 2.79 2.58
C PHE A 47 -15.39 3.16 2.13
N GLN A 48 -15.76 2.87 0.88
CA GLN A 48 -17.11 3.12 0.38
C GLN A 48 -18.15 2.26 1.09
N GLN A 49 -17.87 0.97 1.30
CA GLN A 49 -18.77 0.06 2.02
C GLN A 49 -18.98 0.47 3.48
N GLN A 50 -17.95 1.00 4.14
CA GLN A 50 -18.04 1.47 5.52
C GLN A 50 -18.94 2.71 5.64
N ILE A 51 -18.85 3.65 4.69
CA ILE A 51 -19.66 4.87 4.67
C ILE A 51 -21.13 4.59 4.34
N GLU A 52 -21.42 3.58 3.52
CA GLU A 52 -22.81 3.19 3.18
C GLU A 52 -23.49 2.35 4.30
N ALA A 53 -22.71 1.85 5.25
CA ALA A 53 -23.21 1.04 6.37
C ALA A 53 -23.50 1.85 7.65
N ASP A 54 -23.10 3.13 7.69
CA ASP A 54 -23.35 4.11 8.77
C ASP A 54 -24.50 5.07 8.40
#